data_AF-A0A965FB77-F1
#
_entry.id   AF-A0A965FB77-F1
#
_cell.length_a   1.000
_cell.length_b   1.000
_cell.length_c   1.000
_cell.angle_alpha   90.00
_cell.angle_beta   90.00
_cell.angle_gamma   90.00
#
_symmetry.space_group_name_H-M   'P 1'
#
loop_
_entity.id
_entity.type
_entity.pdbx_description
1 polymer ?
#
loop_
_entity_poly.entity_id
_entity_poly.type
_entity_poly.pdbx_seq_one_letter_code
_entity_poly.pdbx_strand_id
1 'polypeptide(L)' 'MDTYFIFPDVKNGQVTFHGFCRSDAVKQGLRVLAESVPGVKGVAFETQEPPAYVMGVS' A
#
# COMPACT_ATOMS: atom_id res chain seq x y z
N MET A 1 -13.15 5.24 5.71
CA MET A 1 -11.82 5.87 5.62
C MET A 1 -10.79 4.76 5.49
N ASP A 2 -10.21 4.57 4.30
CA ASP A 2 -9.16 3.56 4.06
C ASP A 2 -7.75 4.19 4.14
N THR A 3 -7.65 5.41 4.66
CA THR A 3 -6.55 6.33 4.36
C THR A 3 -5.30 6.19 5.26
N TYR A 4 -5.27 5.37 6.32
CA TYR A 4 -4.27 5.58 7.38
C TYR A 4 -3.41 4.38 7.82
N PHE A 5 -3.35 3.28 7.06
CA PHE A 5 -2.51 2.13 7.44
C PHE A 5 -1.65 1.58 6.31
N ILE A 6 -1.29 2.38 5.31
CA ILE A 6 -0.38 1.94 4.25
C ILE A 6 0.93 2.74 4.36
N PHE A 7 2.05 2.03 4.52
CA PHE A 7 3.36 2.62 4.71
C PHE A 7 4.32 2.13 3.62
N PRO A 8 4.89 3.03 2.80
CA PRO A 8 5.89 2.64 1.81
C PRO A 8 7.27 2.47 2.46
N ASP A 9 7.94 1.37 2.16
CA ASP A 9 9.38 1.17 2.35
C ASP A 9 10.08 1.17 0.99
N VAL A 10 11.29 1.75 0.92
CA VAL A 10 12.05 1.85 -0.33
C VAL A 10 13.46 1.32 -0.16
N LYS A 11 13.80 0.29 -0.93
CA LYS A 11 15.13 -0.34 -0.91
C LYS A 11 15.60 -0.67 -2.32
N ASN A 12 16.75 -0.13 -2.73
CA ASN A 12 17.37 -0.38 -4.05
C ASN A 12 16.46 -0.09 -5.26
N GLY A 13 15.53 0.86 -5.13
CA GLY A 13 14.53 1.19 -6.15
C GLY A 13 13.29 0.29 -6.15
N GLN A 14 13.21 -0.70 -5.24
CA GLN A 14 11.97 -1.43 -4.98
C GLN A 14 11.15 -0.66 -3.94
N VAL A 15 9.88 -0.38 -4.28
CA VAL A 15 8.88 0.16 -3.34
C VAL A 15 8.03 -1.00 -2.82
N THR A 16 7.87 -1.10 -1.51
CA THR A 16 6.97 -2.07 -0.89
C THR A 16 5.97 -1.36 -0.01
N PHE A 17 4.67 -1.55 -0.28
CA PHE A 17 3.60 -1.01 0.54
C PHE A 17 3.20 -2.02 1.61
N HIS A 18 3.41 -1.67 2.88
CA HIS A 18 3.05 -2.48 4.05
C HIS A 18 1.76 -1.99 4.71
N GLY A 19 1.13 -2.86 5.52
CA GLY A 19 0.04 -2.50 6.43
C GLY A 19 -1.30 -3.05 5.98
N PHE A 20 -2.37 -2.26 5.98
CA PHE A 20 -3.73 -2.75 5.70
C PHE A 20 -4.34 -2.11 4.45
N CYS A 21 -4.83 -2.94 3.54
CA CYS A 21 -5.51 -2.51 2.33
C CYS A 21 -6.47 -3.59 1.82
N ARG A 22 -7.77 -3.28 1.85
CA ARG A 22 -8.84 -4.13 1.31
C ARG A 22 -9.23 -3.83 -0.15
N SER A 23 -8.80 -2.67 -0.67
CA SER A 23 -9.26 -2.18 -1.97
C SER A 23 -8.19 -2.36 -3.05
N ASP A 24 -8.49 -3.19 -4.05
CA ASP A 24 -7.60 -3.38 -5.19
C ASP A 24 -7.48 -2.12 -6.05
N ALA A 25 -8.52 -1.28 -6.11
CA ALA A 25 -8.45 0.02 -6.77
C ALA A 25 -7.42 0.95 -6.09
N VAL A 26 -7.32 0.91 -4.76
CA VAL A 26 -6.30 1.67 -4.01
C VAL A 26 -4.91 1.13 -4.32
N LYS A 27 -4.71 -0.20 -4.34
CA LYS A 27 -3.42 -0.81 -4.73
C LYS A 27 -3.02 -0.41 -6.15
N GLN A 28 -3.96 -0.41 -7.08
CA GLN A 28 -3.69 -0.03 -8.46
C GLN A 28 -3.30 1.45 -8.57
N GLY A 29 -4.01 2.35 -7.88
CA GLY A 29 -3.64 3.77 -7.83
C GLY A 29 -2.25 3.99 -7.26
N LEU A 30 -1.92 3.35 -6.13
CA LEU A 30 -0.60 3.42 -5.50
C LEU A 30 0.51 2.89 -6.41
N ARG A 31 0.25 1.80 -7.14
CA ARG A 31 1.21 1.27 -8.12
C ARG A 31 1.52 2.29 -9.20
N VAL A 32 0.49 2.85 -9.86
CA VAL A 32 0.68 3.85 -10.92
C VAL A 32 1.47 5.06 -10.40
N LEU A 33 1.14 5.54 -9.20
CA LEU A 33 1.85 6.67 -8.60
C LEU A 33 3.32 6.32 -8.31
N ALA A 34 3.60 5.17 -7.70
CA ALA A 34 4.97 4.76 -7.39
C ALA A 34 5.81 4.48 -8.65
N GLU A 35 5.26 3.79 -9.65
CA GLU A 35 5.95 3.50 -10.91
C GLU A 35 6.28 4.77 -11.71
N SER A 36 5.55 5.87 -11.49
CA SER A 36 5.83 7.16 -12.13
C SER A 36 7.05 7.89 -11.55
N VAL A 37 7.57 7.46 -10.39
CA VAL A 37 8.70 8.11 -9.72
C VAL A 37 10.04 7.66 -10.34
N PRO A 38 10.89 8.58 -10.85
CA PRO A 38 12.19 8.22 -11.39
C PRO A 38 13.08 7.46 -10.39
N GLY A 39 13.68 6.36 -10.85
CA GLY A 39 14.52 5.49 -10.02
C GLY A 39 13.78 4.32 -9.36
N VAL A 40 12.44 4.29 -9.43
CA VAL A 40 11.66 3.09 -9.08
C VAL A 40 11.88 2.02 -10.16
N LYS A 41 12.15 0.80 -9.70
CA LYS A 41 12.41 -0.39 -10.52
C LYS A 41 11.33 -1.46 -10.34
N GLY A 42 10.51 -1.35 -9.30
CA GLY A 42 9.42 -2.28 -9.02
C GLY A 42 8.55 -1.84 -7.86
N VAL A 43 7.32 -2.37 -7.83
CA VAL A 43 6.33 -2.10 -6.79
C VAL A 43 5.70 -3.41 -6.29
N ALA A 44 5.75 -3.62 -4.97
CA ALA A 44 5.20 -4.76 -4.26
C ALA A 44 4.19 -4.31 -3.18
N PHE A 45 3.31 -5.24 -2.81
CA PHE A 45 2.31 -5.02 -1.77
C PHE A 45 2.39 -6.15 -0.74
N GLU A 46 2.68 -5.79 0.49
CA GLU A 46 2.64 -6.64 1.68
C GLU A 46 1.55 -6.14 2.62
N THR A 47 0.35 -5.96 2.04
CA THR A 47 -0.83 -5.48 2.76
C THR A 47 -1.75 -6.63 3.12
N GLN A 48 -2.37 -6.56 4.29
CA GLN A 48 -3.41 -7.50 4.74
C GLN A 48 -4.78 -6.81 4.77
N GLU A 49 -5.85 -7.58 4.92
CA GLU A 49 -7.14 -6.99 5.25
C GLU A 49 -7.09 -6.43 6.69
N PRO A 50 -7.64 -5.23 6.93
CA PRO A 50 -7.67 -4.66 8.27
C PRO A 50 -8.53 -5.51 9.21
N PRO A 51 -8.05 -5.85 10.43
CA PRO A 51 -8.86 -6.56 11.42
C PRO A 51 -10.10 -5.75 11.79
N ALA A 52 -11.24 -6.43 12.06
CA ALA A 52 -12.51 -5.77 12.38
C ALA A 52 -12.41 -4.76 13.53
N TYR A 53 -11.64 -5.08 14.59
CA TYR A 53 -11.46 -4.17 15.74
C TYR A 53 -10.77 -2.85 15.35
N VAL A 54 -9.89 -2.87 14.34
CA VAL A 54 -9.17 -1.67 13.85
C VAL A 54 -10.11 -0.74 13.08
N MET A 55 -11.16 -1.31 12.48
CA MET A 55 -12.13 -0.55 11.68
C MET A 55 -13.29 0.03 12.51
N GLY A 56 -13.25 -0.09 13.85
CA GLY A 56 -14.28 0.42 14.75
C GLY A 56 -15.65 -0.23 14.56
N VAL A 57 -15.69 -1.40 13.91
CA VAL A 57 -16.89 -2.23 13.77
C VAL A 57 -16.89 -3.22 14.95
N SER A 58 -17.56 -2.83 16.01
CA SER A 58 -18.05 -3.71 17.08
C SER A 58 -19.35 -4.38 16.69
#